data_AF-A0A9X1UI04-F1
#
_entry.id   AF-A0A9X1UI04-F1
#
_cell.length_a   1.000
_cell.length_b   1.000
_cell.length_c   1.000
_cell.angle_alpha   90.00
_cell.angle_beta   90.00
_cell.angle_gamma   90.00
#
_symmetry.space_group_name_H-M   'P 1'
#
loop_
_entity.id
_entity.type
_entity.pdbx_description
1 polymer ?
#
loop_
_entity_poly.entity_id
_entity_poly.type
_entity_poly.pdbx_seq_one_letter_code
_entity_poly.pdbx_strand_id
1 'polypeptide(L)'
;MNHTSKVFHASRGSASAAREAGVKHHAQRFLRRVAGDLRLRTGEHEIVTEPAQRGHGCRVTLRTNRLMLEVADTPGRGSQTVSFRTRRGRKDLSGGGDNAVSQEQLASREGYEAFLGALRLTNGLDSERR
;
A
#
# COMPACT_ATOMS: atom_id res chain seq x y z
N MET A 1 49.04 -11.82 -23.51
CA MET A 1 48.45 -11.15 -22.33
C MET A 1 46.96 -11.01 -22.59
N ASN A 2 46.14 -11.88 -21.99
CA ASN A 2 44.70 -11.90 -22.25
C ASN A 2 44.00 -11.24 -21.06
N HIS A 3 43.51 -10.01 -21.25
CA HIS A 3 42.71 -9.31 -20.25
C HIS A 3 41.29 -9.89 -20.24
N THR A 4 41.00 -10.78 -19.30
CA THR A 4 39.63 -11.19 -18.99
C THR A 4 38.97 -10.09 -18.17
N SER A 5 38.11 -9.30 -18.80
CA SER A 5 37.21 -8.38 -18.12
C SER A 5 36.21 -9.16 -17.26
N LYS A 6 36.55 -9.37 -15.99
CA LYS A 6 35.60 -9.85 -14.97
C LYS A 6 34.55 -8.75 -14.77
N VAL A 7 33.43 -8.88 -15.49
CA VAL A 7 32.24 -8.06 -15.23
C VAL A 7 31.73 -8.44 -13.84
N PHE A 8 31.89 -7.53 -12.88
CA PHE A 8 31.34 -7.67 -11.55
C PHE A 8 29.81 -7.68 -11.66
N HIS A 9 29.19 -8.87 -11.69
CA HIS A 9 27.76 -9.08 -11.47
C HIS A 9 27.38 -8.85 -9.99
N ALA A 10 28.00 -7.86 -9.34
CA ALA A 10 27.65 -7.47 -7.99
C ALA A 10 26.57 -6.38 -8.04
N SER A 11 25.51 -6.59 -7.25
CA SER A 11 24.65 -5.54 -6.71
C SER A 11 23.39 -5.09 -7.46
N ARG A 12 22.96 -5.73 -8.56
CA ARG A 12 21.58 -5.47 -9.04
C ARG A 12 20.54 -6.04 -8.07
N GLY A 13 20.79 -7.22 -7.49
CA GLY A 13 19.90 -7.85 -6.51
C GLY A 13 19.87 -7.15 -5.16
N SER A 14 21.02 -6.73 -4.63
CA SER A 14 21.09 -6.06 -3.32
C SER A 14 20.51 -4.64 -3.36
N ALA A 15 20.76 -3.87 -4.42
CA ALA A 15 20.15 -2.56 -4.61
C ALA A 15 18.62 -2.66 -4.78
N SER A 16 18.13 -3.69 -5.48
CA SER A 16 16.70 -3.96 -5.62
C SER A 16 16.07 -4.36 -4.27
N ALA A 17 16.73 -5.21 -3.48
CA ALA A 17 16.24 -5.65 -2.17
C ALA A 17 16.21 -4.50 -1.15
N ALA A 18 17.23 -3.64 -1.14
CA ALA A 18 17.28 -2.46 -0.27
C ALA A 18 16.17 -1.45 -0.62
N ARG A 19 15.94 -1.20 -1.91
CA ARG A 19 14.83 -0.37 -2.39
C ARG A 19 13.49 -0.96 -1.99
N GLU A 20 13.30 -2.27 -2.18
CA GLU A 20 12.08 -2.97 -1.78
C GLU A 20 11.84 -2.85 -0.27
N ALA A 21 12.86 -3.02 0.56
CA ALA A 21 12.76 -2.88 2.01
C ALA A 21 12.38 -1.44 2.43
N GLY A 22 12.95 -0.42 1.78
CA GLY A 22 12.57 0.98 2.02
C GLY A 22 11.12 1.28 1.67
N VAL A 23 10.65 0.78 0.52
CA VAL A 23 9.25 0.93 0.10
C VAL A 23 8.31 0.18 1.05
N LYS A 24 8.63 -1.06 1.43
CA LYS A 24 7.89 -1.83 2.44
C LYS A 24 7.74 -1.05 3.72
N HIS A 25 8.84 -0.54 4.25
CA HIS A 25 8.85 0.19 5.51
C HIS A 25 8.00 1.47 5.44
N HIS A 26 8.12 2.21 4.33
CA HIS A 26 7.31 3.42 4.12
C HIS A 26 5.81 3.09 4.04
N ALA A 27 5.44 2.10 3.22
CA ALA A 27 4.06 1.65 3.05
C ALA A 27 3.46 1.13 4.37
N GLN A 28 4.20 0.32 5.12
CA GLN A 28 3.77 -0.15 6.44
C GLN A 28 3.55 1.02 7.42
N ARG A 29 4.46 2.00 7.45
CA ARG A 29 4.31 3.18 8.32
C ARG A 29 3.07 3.99 7.95
N PHE A 30 2.85 4.21 6.65
CA PHE A 30 1.67 4.90 6.14
C PHE A 30 0.38 4.18 6.55
N LEU A 31 0.29 2.86 6.31
CA LEU A 31 -0.90 2.08 6.65
C LEU A 31 -1.16 2.00 8.16
N ARG A 32 -0.11 1.94 8.98
CA ARG A 32 -0.25 2.04 10.45
C ARG A 32 -0.80 3.39 10.89
N ARG A 33 -0.34 4.48 10.25
CA ARG A 33 -0.87 5.82 10.50
C ARG A 33 -2.35 5.89 10.13
N VAL A 34 -2.72 5.43 8.95
CA VAL A 34 -4.12 5.38 8.51
C VAL A 34 -4.97 4.56 9.47
N ALA A 35 -4.51 3.38 9.91
CA ALA A 35 -5.23 2.57 10.88
C ALA A 35 -5.46 3.31 12.21
N GLY A 36 -4.46 4.05 12.69
CA GLY A 36 -4.57 4.91 13.88
C GLY A 36 -5.55 6.07 13.69
N ASP A 37 -5.48 6.77 12.55
CA ASP A 37 -6.35 7.90 12.23
C ASP A 37 -7.81 7.48 11.98
N LEU A 38 -8.01 6.23 11.54
CA LEU A 38 -9.32 5.55 11.46
C LEU A 38 -9.77 4.97 12.80
N ARG A 39 -8.92 4.98 13.83
CA ARG A 39 -9.17 4.42 15.17
C ARG A 39 -9.56 2.93 15.14
N LEU A 40 -8.97 2.17 14.21
CA LEU A 40 -9.20 0.73 14.11
C LEU A 40 -8.63 0.03 15.35
N ARG A 41 -9.44 -0.80 16.01
CA ARG A 41 -9.02 -1.54 17.20
C ARG A 41 -8.12 -2.71 16.82
N THR A 42 -7.37 -3.19 17.81
CA THR A 42 -6.61 -4.44 17.70
C THR A 42 -7.57 -5.59 17.37
N GLY A 43 -7.28 -6.33 16.29
CA GLY A 43 -8.13 -7.42 15.80
C GLY A 43 -9.18 -7.02 14.76
N GLU A 44 -9.44 -5.72 14.55
CA GLU A 44 -10.33 -5.25 13.47
C GLU A 44 -9.61 -5.08 12.13
N HIS A 45 -8.28 -5.10 12.17
CA HIS A 45 -7.43 -4.92 11.00
C HIS A 45 -6.18 -5.80 11.04
N GLU A 46 -5.68 -6.12 9.85
CA GLU A 46 -4.39 -6.76 9.62
C GLU A 46 -3.59 -5.95 8.58
N ILE A 47 -2.28 -5.90 8.73
CA ILE A 47 -1.38 -5.36 7.70
C ILE A 47 -0.58 -6.52 7.14
N VAL A 48 -0.80 -6.82 5.86
CA VAL A 48 -0.15 -7.92 5.14
C VAL A 48 0.87 -7.35 4.17
N THR A 49 2.04 -7.96 4.10
CA THR A 49 3.08 -7.59 3.13
C THR A 49 3.30 -8.73 2.16
N GLU A 50 3.17 -8.44 0.87
CA GLU A 50 3.46 -9.35 -0.22
C GLU A 50 4.76 -8.89 -0.88
N PRO A 51 5.79 -9.76 -0.94
CA PRO A 51 7.06 -9.42 -1.57
C PRO A 51 6.87 -9.17 -3.06
N ALA A 52 7.80 -8.43 -3.68
CA ALA A 52 7.79 -8.25 -5.12
C ALA A 52 7.82 -9.61 -5.85
N GLN A 53 6.95 -9.78 -6.84
CA GLN A 53 6.89 -10.98 -7.68
C GLN A 53 7.14 -10.58 -9.14
N ARG A 54 7.43 -11.55 -10.02
CA ARG A 54 7.71 -11.25 -11.44
C ARG A 54 6.56 -10.43 -12.05
N GLY A 55 6.86 -9.20 -12.46
CA GLY A 55 5.89 -8.27 -13.08
C GLY A 55 5.14 -7.36 -12.11
N HIS A 56 5.29 -7.55 -10.79
CA HIS A 56 4.61 -6.76 -9.76
C HIS A 56 5.60 -6.31 -8.68
N GLY A 57 5.58 -5.02 -8.34
CA GLY A 57 6.40 -4.53 -7.23
C GLY A 57 5.88 -5.02 -5.89
N CYS A 58 6.57 -4.64 -4.82
CA CYS A 58 6.13 -4.97 -3.48
C CYS A 58 4.78 -4.33 -3.18
N ARG A 59 3.96 -5.05 -2.40
CA ARG A 59 2.63 -4.61 -2.02
C ARG A 59 2.42 -4.76 -0.52
N VAL A 60 1.83 -3.75 0.08
CA VAL A 60 1.42 -3.78 1.48
C VAL A 60 -0.06 -3.43 1.55
N THR A 61 -0.84 -4.24 2.27
CA THR A 61 -2.28 -4.07 2.34
C THR A 61 -2.76 -4.02 3.78
N LEU A 62 -3.47 -2.96 4.15
CA LEU A 62 -4.31 -2.90 5.34
C LEU A 62 -5.65 -3.53 5.00
N ARG A 63 -6.04 -4.58 5.73
CA ARG A 63 -7.30 -5.29 5.51
C ARG A 63 -8.15 -5.16 6.75
N THR A 64 -9.42 -4.82 6.56
CA THR A 64 -10.48 -4.92 7.56
C THR A 64 -11.56 -5.87 7.03
N ASN A 65 -12.59 -6.11 7.84
CA ASN A 65 -13.77 -6.87 7.39
C ASN A 65 -14.57 -6.17 6.28
N ARG A 66 -14.35 -4.87 6.07
CA ARG A 66 -15.14 -4.02 5.16
C ARG A 66 -14.32 -3.29 4.10
N LEU A 67 -13.01 -3.25 4.23
CA LEU A 67 -12.11 -2.46 3.38
C LEU A 67 -10.78 -3.18 3.17
N MET A 68 -10.21 -3.04 1.98
CA MET A 68 -8.77 -3.20 1.75
C MET A 68 -8.20 -1.85 1.29
N LEU A 69 -7.09 -1.45 1.90
CA LEU A 69 -6.28 -0.33 1.46
C LEU A 69 -4.89 -0.87 1.11
N GLU A 70 -4.49 -0.69 -0.14
CA GLU A 70 -3.28 -1.21 -0.74
C GLU A 70 -2.31 -0.08 -1.06
N VAL A 71 -1.02 -0.33 -0.82
CA VAL A 71 0.10 0.48 -1.29
C VAL A 71 0.99 -0.45 -2.10
N ALA A 72 1.06 -0.22 -3.41
CA ALA A 72 1.83 -1.03 -4.34
C ALA A 72 2.96 -0.20 -4.98
N ASP A 73 4.15 -0.77 -5.07
CA ASP A 73 5.20 -0.25 -5.94
C ASP A 73 4.92 -0.66 -7.39
N THR A 74 4.92 0.31 -8.30
CA THR A 74 4.82 -0.01 -9.74
C THR A 74 6.23 0.00 -10.35
N PRO A 75 6.81 -1.17 -10.67
CA PRO A 75 8.15 -1.24 -11.25
C PRO A 75 8.17 -0.49 -12.59
N GLY A 76 9.10 0.45 -12.73
CA GLY A 76 9.28 1.27 -13.93
C GLY A 76 8.74 2.71 -13.86
N ARG A 77 7.74 3.00 -13.01
CA ARG A 77 7.26 4.39 -12.80
C ARG A 77 7.93 5.11 -11.64
N GLY A 78 8.65 4.39 -10.77
CA GLY A 78 9.29 4.98 -9.58
C GLY A 78 8.32 5.59 -8.58
N SER A 79 7.02 5.29 -8.71
CA SER A 79 5.96 5.83 -7.87
C SER A 79 5.15 4.69 -7.27
N GLN A 80 4.82 4.86 -5.99
CA GLN A 80 3.89 4.03 -5.26
C GLN A 80 2.47 4.46 -5.61
N THR A 81 1.60 3.49 -5.85
CA THR A 81 0.17 3.69 -6.03
C THR A 81 -0.53 3.30 -4.75
N VAL A 82 -1.36 4.20 -4.23
CA VAL A 82 -2.27 3.89 -3.13
C VAL A 82 -3.63 3.60 -3.72
N SER A 83 -4.26 2.48 -3.38
CA SER A 83 -5.61 2.16 -3.86
C SER A 83 -6.44 1.49 -2.80
N PHE A 84 -7.77 1.65 -2.85
CA PHE A 84 -8.65 1.02 -1.88
C PHE A 84 -9.86 0.38 -2.53
N ARG A 85 -10.36 -0.70 -1.90
CA ARG A 85 -11.48 -1.53 -2.36
C ARG A 85 -12.36 -1.98 -1.20
N THR A 86 -13.65 -2.20 -1.46
CA THR A 86 -14.59 -2.61 -0.40
C THR A 86 -14.65 -4.12 -0.25
N ARG A 87 -14.88 -4.57 0.98
CA ARG A 87 -15.05 -5.99 1.34
C ARG A 87 -16.38 -6.23 2.05
N ARG A 88 -16.87 -7.47 1.97
CA ARG A 88 -17.91 -7.96 2.89
C ARG A 88 -17.41 -9.27 3.49
N GLY A 89 -16.83 -9.18 4.69
CA GLY A 89 -16.11 -10.29 5.30
C GLY A 89 -14.81 -10.57 4.53
N ARG A 90 -14.51 -11.85 4.28
CA ARG A 90 -13.32 -12.25 3.49
C ARG A 90 -13.56 -12.27 1.97
N LYS A 91 -14.78 -12.04 1.51
CA LYS A 91 -15.10 -11.98 0.09
C LYS A 91 -14.96 -10.53 -0.39
N ASP A 92 -14.09 -10.35 -1.38
CA ASP A 92 -13.97 -9.12 -2.16
C ASP A 92 -15.28 -8.94 -2.94
N LEU A 93 -16.00 -7.83 -2.72
CA LEU A 93 -17.34 -7.63 -3.29
C LEU A 93 -17.44 -6.46 -4.27
N SER A 94 -16.34 -5.79 -4.61
CA SER A 94 -16.38 -4.68 -5.57
C SER A 94 -15.50 -4.95 -6.77
N GLY A 95 -16.13 -5.38 -7.86
CA GLY A 95 -15.70 -5.08 -9.23
C GLY A 95 -15.91 -3.59 -9.56
N GLY A 96 -15.32 -2.70 -8.76
CA GLY A 96 -15.22 -1.27 -9.04
C GLY A 96 -13.74 -0.92 -8.95
N GLY A 97 -13.21 -0.32 -10.01
CA GLY A 97 -11.77 -0.19 -10.26
C GLY A 97 -10.98 0.35 -9.09
N ASP A 98 -9.70 -0.04 -9.01
CA ASP A 98 -8.68 0.58 -8.15
C ASP A 98 -8.97 2.06 -7.96
N ASN A 99 -9.47 2.45 -6.78
CA ASN A 99 -9.60 3.85 -6.41
C ASN A 99 -8.19 4.37 -6.14
N ALA A 100 -7.42 4.52 -7.21
CA ALA A 100 -6.05 4.96 -7.15
C ALA A 100 -6.05 6.41 -6.66
N VAL A 101 -5.38 6.63 -5.54
CA VAL A 101 -5.12 7.92 -4.96
C VAL A 101 -3.67 8.26 -5.24
N SER A 102 -3.45 9.39 -5.89
CA SER A 102 -2.10 9.86 -6.20
C SER A 102 -1.39 10.29 -4.91
N GLN A 103 -0.08 10.03 -4.80
CA GLN A 103 0.71 10.48 -3.65
C GLN A 103 0.66 12.00 -3.46
N GLU A 104 0.56 12.77 -4.55
CA GLU A 104 0.42 14.22 -4.50
C GLU A 104 -0.83 14.67 -3.73
N GLN A 105 -1.93 13.91 -3.85
CA GLN A 105 -3.16 14.18 -3.09
C GLN A 105 -2.99 13.84 -1.60
N LEU A 106 -2.20 12.81 -1.28
CA LEU A 106 -1.92 12.43 0.11
C LEU A 106 -0.86 13.32 0.77
N ALA A 107 -0.12 14.10 -0.01
CA ALA A 107 0.91 15.01 0.49
C ALA A 107 0.31 16.29 1.10
N SER A 108 -0.88 16.72 0.66
CA SER A 108 -1.59 17.84 1.27
C SER A 108 -2.43 17.39 2.46
N ARG A 109 -2.59 18.29 3.45
CA ARG A 109 -3.44 18.00 4.62
C ARG A 109 -4.88 17.80 4.19
N GLU A 110 -5.42 18.69 3.37
CA GLU A 110 -6.81 18.60 2.91
C GLU A 110 -7.07 17.32 2.12
N GLY A 111 -6.14 16.91 1.25
CA GLY A 111 -6.29 15.69 0.46
C GLY A 111 -6.20 14.43 1.32
N TYR A 112 -5.32 14.42 2.33
CA TYR A 112 -5.24 13.33 3.31
C TYR A 112 -6.52 13.23 4.17
N GLU A 113 -7.07 14.36 4.62
CA GLU A 113 -8.32 14.37 5.40
C GLU A 113 -9.53 13.93 4.56
N ALA A 114 -9.63 14.39 3.31
CA ALA A 114 -10.67 13.95 2.37
C ALA A 114 -10.58 12.44 2.12
N PHE A 115 -9.36 11.93 1.95
CA PHE A 115 -9.10 10.50 1.82
C PHE A 115 -9.54 9.71 3.06
N LEU A 116 -9.18 10.16 4.27
CA LEU A 116 -9.64 9.53 5.51
C LEU A 116 -11.17 9.56 5.65
N GLY A 117 -11.81 10.66 5.26
CA GLY A 117 -13.28 10.77 5.21
C GLY A 117 -13.90 9.71 4.31
N ALA A 118 -13.37 9.55 3.09
CA ALA A 118 -13.82 8.52 2.16
C ALA A 118 -13.65 7.10 2.72
N LEU A 119 -12.51 6.82 3.37
CA LEU A 119 -12.28 5.52 4.01
C LEU A 119 -13.23 5.25 5.17
N ARG A 120 -13.56 6.27 5.99
CA ARG A 120 -14.53 6.13 7.10
C ARG A 120 -15.92 5.78 6.59
N LEU A 121 -16.39 6.46 5.54
CA LEU A 121 -17.65 6.16 4.87
C LEU A 121 -17.65 4.73 4.31
N THR A 122 -16.57 4.36 3.63
CA THR A 122 -16.42 3.05 3.00
C THR A 122 -16.35 1.90 4.02
N ASN A 123 -15.66 2.10 5.13
CA ASN A 123 -15.56 1.13 6.22
C ASN A 123 -16.83 1.12 7.11
N GLY A 124 -17.80 2.01 6.84
CA GLY A 124 -19.03 2.15 7.63
C GLY A 124 -18.78 2.63 9.06
N LEU A 125 -17.67 3.35 9.30
CA LEU A 125 -17.31 3.92 10.60
C LEU A 125 -18.12 5.19 10.91
N ASP A 126 -18.64 5.86 9.89
CA ASP A 126 -19.45 7.07 10.06
C ASP A 126 -20.95 6.77 10.25
N SER A 127 -21.37 5.54 9.92
CA SER A 127 -22.77 5.09 9.98
C SER A 127 -23.27 4.81 11.41
N GLU A 128 -22.39 4.81 12.42
CA GLU A 128 -22.73 4.52 13.83
C GLU A 128 -23.01 5.79 14.66
N ARG A 129 -23.21 6.95 14.03
CA ARG A 129 -23.66 8.20 14.69
C ARG A 129 -25.16 8.49 14.51
N ARG A 130 -26.01 7.46 14.42
CA ARG A 130 -27.47 7.63 14.42
C ARG A 130 -28.13 6.91 15.58
#